data_AF-A0A428Z0F6-F1
#
_entry.id   AF-A0A428Z0F6-F1
#
_cell.length_a   1.000
_cell.length_b   1.000
_cell.length_c   1.000
_cell.angle_alpha   90.00
_cell.angle_beta   90.00
_cell.angle_gamma   90.00
#
_symmetry.space_group_name_H-M   'P 1'
#
loop_
_entity.id
_entity.type
_entity.pdbx_description
1 polymer ?
#
loop_
_entity_poly.entity_id
_entity_poly.type
_entity_poly.pdbx_seq_one_letter_code
_entity_poly.pdbx_strand_id
1 'polypeptide(L)'
;VYPAAPGGPDPFALDQLATDAAARAHTMLGTGRDPVAELTLWQDAVRLAAARPGSGLTAATRALYASLAAATDRTPADLARAVAAWRQGGLEGLAVLEEPWDPPAGRFDRARPLLLAADLPAFRPWHNRLTHPRGHVQLRLGRDGLWYPYESEPGHDDWWPRGTPDLDPVGALTGLDPAGALDDLGFMPPEA
;
A
#
# COMPACT_ATOMS: atom_id res chain seq x y z
N VAL A 1 -3.79 -6.05 -31.44
CA VAL A 1 -2.38 -6.47 -31.35
C VAL A 1 -1.54 -5.24 -31.61
N TYR A 2 -0.70 -4.82 -30.66
CA TYR A 2 0.18 -3.67 -30.86
C TYR A 2 1.33 -4.05 -31.81
N PRO A 3 1.78 -3.15 -32.69
CA PRO A 3 2.91 -3.42 -33.59
C PRO A 3 4.20 -3.64 -32.79
N ALA A 4 4.99 -4.66 -33.14
CA ALA A 4 6.24 -5.01 -32.49
C ALA A 4 7.41 -5.00 -33.49
N ALA A 5 8.59 -4.55 -33.05
CA ALA A 5 9.83 -4.61 -33.81
C ALA A 5 10.78 -5.66 -33.19
N PRO A 6 11.53 -6.45 -33.99
CA PRO A 6 12.51 -7.40 -33.46
C PRO A 6 13.56 -6.68 -32.59
N GLY A 7 13.73 -7.13 -31.34
CA GLY A 7 14.64 -6.50 -30.37
C GLY A 7 14.18 -5.14 -29.84
N GLY A 8 12.99 -4.67 -30.24
CA GLY A 8 12.40 -3.45 -29.73
C GLY A 8 11.79 -3.62 -28.34
N PRO A 9 11.56 -2.52 -27.60
CA PRO A 9 10.86 -2.55 -26.32
C PRO A 9 9.43 -3.11 -26.47
N ASP A 10 8.93 -3.72 -25.39
CA ASP A 10 7.58 -4.28 -25.34
C ASP A 10 6.53 -3.21 -25.72
N PRO A 11 5.71 -3.41 -26.77
CA PRO A 11 4.75 -2.43 -27.23
C PRO A 11 3.71 -2.05 -26.17
N PHE A 12 3.34 -2.99 -25.29
CA PHE A 12 2.41 -2.70 -24.20
C PHE A 12 3.06 -1.83 -23.12
N ALA A 13 4.33 -2.06 -22.79
CA ALA A 13 5.08 -1.14 -21.93
C ALA A 13 5.21 0.26 -22.54
N LEU A 14 5.43 0.36 -23.86
CA LEU A 14 5.47 1.66 -24.55
C LEU A 14 4.15 2.43 -24.50
N ASP A 15 3.03 1.76 -24.77
CA ASP A 15 1.69 2.36 -24.70
C ASP A 15 1.39 2.94 -23.32
N GLN A 16 1.81 2.21 -22.27
CA GLN A 16 1.65 2.68 -20.91
C GLN A 16 2.56 3.83 -20.53
N LEU A 17 3.82 3.82 -20.98
CA LEU A 17 4.72 4.96 -20.79
C LEU A 17 4.17 6.21 -21.49
N ALA A 18 3.61 6.05 -22.69
CA ALA A 18 2.96 7.15 -23.41
C ALA A 18 1.72 7.67 -22.65
N THR A 19 0.90 6.76 -22.10
CA THR A 19 -0.26 7.12 -21.29
C THR A 19 0.15 7.86 -20.01
N ASP A 20 1.18 7.39 -19.31
CA ASP A 20 1.73 8.03 -18.12
C ASP A 20 2.27 9.44 -18.43
N ALA A 21 3.06 9.57 -19.50
CA ALA A 21 3.58 10.84 -19.95
C ALA A 21 2.46 11.84 -20.31
N ALA A 22 1.40 11.38 -20.97
CA ALA A 22 0.23 12.20 -21.29
C ALA A 22 -0.50 12.67 -20.02
N ALA A 23 -0.72 11.78 -19.04
CA ALA A 23 -1.36 12.12 -17.77
C ALA A 23 -0.53 13.13 -16.95
N ARG A 24 0.79 12.96 -16.93
CA ARG A 24 1.73 13.90 -16.31
C ARG A 24 1.68 15.26 -17.00
N ALA A 25 1.78 15.29 -18.33
CA ALA A 25 1.70 16.52 -19.11
C ALA A 25 0.37 17.25 -18.87
N HIS A 26 -0.74 16.53 -18.82
CA HIS A 26 -2.05 17.09 -18.49
C HIS A 26 -2.07 17.71 -17.08
N THR A 27 -1.56 17.02 -16.08
CA THR A 27 -1.46 17.52 -14.69
C THR A 27 -0.59 18.77 -14.62
N MET A 28 0.55 18.78 -15.30
CA MET A 28 1.46 19.92 -15.38
C MET A 28 0.78 21.13 -16.02
N LEU A 29 0.07 20.93 -17.14
CA LEU A 29 -0.66 22.01 -17.82
C LEU A 29 -1.82 22.54 -16.96
N GLY A 30 -2.50 21.69 -16.19
CA GLY A 30 -3.64 22.08 -15.37
C GLY A 30 -3.25 22.75 -14.04
N THR A 31 -2.13 22.35 -13.43
CA THR A 31 -1.75 22.79 -12.08
C THR A 31 -0.48 23.64 -12.03
N GLY A 32 0.29 23.70 -13.13
CA GLY A 32 1.61 24.31 -13.16
C GLY A 32 2.67 23.54 -12.38
N ARG A 33 2.37 22.33 -11.88
CA ARG A 33 3.27 21.51 -11.06
C ARG A 33 3.51 20.16 -11.71
N ASP A 34 4.76 19.73 -11.63
CA ASP A 34 5.17 18.41 -12.08
C ASP A 34 4.96 17.38 -10.97
N PRO A 35 4.01 16.44 -11.12
CA PRO A 35 3.66 15.49 -10.06
C PRO A 35 4.78 14.47 -9.74
N VAL A 36 5.85 14.41 -10.53
CA VAL A 36 6.97 13.47 -10.32
C VAL A 36 8.32 14.13 -10.11
N ALA A 37 8.43 15.47 -10.19
CA ALA A 37 9.73 16.15 -10.16
C ALA A 37 10.51 15.96 -8.86
N GLU A 38 9.83 15.68 -7.75
CA GLU A 38 10.44 15.51 -6.42
C GLU A 38 10.54 14.04 -5.99
N LEU A 39 10.08 13.10 -6.84
CA LEU A 39 10.14 11.68 -6.50
C LEU A 39 11.57 11.16 -6.63
N THR A 40 11.99 10.38 -5.63
CA THR A 40 13.21 9.59 -5.75
C THR A 40 13.05 8.48 -6.81
N LEU A 41 14.16 7.91 -7.28
CA LEU A 41 14.13 6.79 -8.23
C LEU A 41 13.25 5.64 -7.72
N TRP A 42 13.32 5.33 -6.43
CA TRP A 42 12.50 4.30 -5.80
C TRP A 42 11.01 4.67 -5.81
N GLN A 43 10.66 5.90 -5.42
CA GLN A 43 9.27 6.35 -5.40
C GLN A 43 8.66 6.37 -6.81
N ASP A 44 9.42 6.79 -7.82
CA ASP A 44 8.96 6.76 -9.22
C ASP A 44 8.81 5.33 -9.75
N ALA A 45 9.72 4.41 -9.40
CA ALA A 45 9.58 2.99 -9.73
C ALA A 45 8.30 2.38 -9.14
N VAL A 46 8.00 2.68 -7.86
CA VAL A 46 6.76 2.24 -7.20
C VAL A 46 5.53 2.84 -7.88
N ARG A 47 5.54 4.14 -8.20
CA ARG A 47 4.46 4.83 -8.92
C ARG A 47 4.19 4.19 -10.28
N LEU A 48 5.24 3.96 -11.07
CA LEU A 48 5.15 3.31 -12.39
C LEU A 48 4.56 1.88 -12.27
N ALA A 49 5.02 1.10 -11.29
CA ALA A 49 4.49 -0.23 -11.05
C ALA A 49 3.03 -0.21 -10.57
N ALA A 50 2.65 0.78 -9.75
CA ALA A 50 1.30 0.91 -9.21
C ALA A 50 0.27 1.32 -10.27
N ALA A 51 0.67 2.15 -11.24
CA ALA A 51 -0.18 2.65 -12.33
C ALA A 51 -0.67 1.56 -13.29
N ARG A 52 -0.11 0.34 -13.24
CA ARG A 52 -0.50 -0.77 -14.13
C ARG A 52 -1.72 -1.51 -13.60
N PRO A 53 -2.86 -1.53 -14.33
CA PRO A 53 -3.96 -2.42 -14.03
C PRO A 53 -3.52 -3.87 -14.28
N GLY A 54 -3.62 -4.73 -13.28
CA GLY A 54 -3.28 -6.15 -13.41
C GLY A 54 -2.75 -6.77 -12.12
N SER A 55 -3.08 -8.05 -11.92
CA SER A 55 -2.76 -8.85 -10.73
C SER A 55 -1.30 -9.30 -10.62
N GLY A 56 -0.39 -8.82 -11.48
CA GLY A 56 1.00 -9.32 -11.52
C GLY A 56 1.17 -10.70 -12.15
N LEU A 57 0.09 -11.32 -12.63
CA LEU A 57 0.11 -12.71 -13.10
C LEU A 57 0.65 -12.88 -14.53
N THR A 58 0.76 -11.81 -15.31
CA THR A 58 1.30 -11.88 -16.68
C THR A 58 2.83 -11.88 -16.68
N ALA A 59 3.44 -12.58 -17.66
CA ALA A 59 4.88 -12.59 -17.84
C ALA A 59 5.47 -11.17 -17.99
N ALA A 60 4.76 -10.28 -18.70
CA ALA A 60 5.15 -8.89 -18.86
C ALA A 60 5.19 -8.12 -17.53
N THR A 61 4.23 -8.33 -16.63
CA THR A 61 4.22 -7.64 -15.33
C THR A 61 5.34 -8.17 -14.42
N ARG A 62 5.62 -9.47 -14.43
CA ARG A 62 6.76 -10.04 -13.70
C ARG A 62 8.10 -9.51 -14.20
N ALA A 63 8.29 -9.41 -15.51
CA ALA A 63 9.50 -8.85 -16.10
C ALA A 63 9.70 -7.39 -15.69
N LEU A 64 8.62 -6.59 -15.70
CA LEU A 64 8.68 -5.20 -15.23
C LEU A 64 9.08 -5.12 -13.75
N TYR A 65 8.40 -5.87 -12.87
CA TYR A 65 8.70 -5.84 -11.44
C TYR A 65 10.14 -6.25 -11.16
N ALA A 66 10.64 -7.27 -11.84
CA ALA A 66 12.05 -7.68 -11.75
C ALA A 66 13.00 -6.57 -12.20
N SER A 67 12.70 -5.90 -13.33
CA SER A 67 13.55 -4.83 -13.85
C SER A 67 13.59 -3.58 -12.96
N LEU A 68 12.42 -3.17 -12.44
CA LEU A 68 12.31 -2.02 -11.55
C LEU A 68 12.97 -2.29 -10.21
N ALA A 69 12.70 -3.46 -9.62
CA ALA A 69 13.30 -3.87 -8.36
C ALA A 69 14.84 -3.90 -8.49
N ALA A 70 15.37 -4.52 -9.54
CA ALA A 70 16.81 -4.55 -9.81
C ALA A 70 17.42 -3.15 -10.02
N ALA A 71 16.73 -2.25 -10.73
CA ALA A 71 17.20 -0.87 -10.93
C ALA A 71 17.23 -0.03 -9.65
N THR A 72 16.54 -0.48 -8.60
CA THR A 72 16.44 0.21 -7.30
C THR A 72 17.14 -0.53 -6.17
N ASP A 73 17.92 -1.57 -6.48
CA ASP A 73 18.59 -2.45 -5.52
C ASP A 73 17.61 -3.07 -4.49
N ARG A 74 16.41 -3.44 -4.95
CA ARG A 74 15.33 -4.06 -4.14
C ARG A 74 14.90 -5.41 -4.70
N THR A 75 14.12 -6.14 -3.90
CA THR A 75 13.47 -7.37 -4.37
C THR A 75 12.11 -7.10 -5.01
N PRO A 76 11.61 -7.99 -5.89
CA PRO A 76 10.25 -7.90 -6.40
C PRO A 76 9.18 -7.92 -5.29
N ALA A 77 9.46 -8.57 -4.15
CA ALA A 77 8.57 -8.59 -3.00
C ALA A 77 8.50 -7.23 -2.29
N ASP A 78 9.65 -6.55 -2.12
CA ASP A 78 9.69 -5.18 -1.60
C ASP A 78 8.90 -4.24 -2.49
N LEU A 79 9.08 -4.34 -3.82
CA LEU A 79 8.33 -3.55 -4.78
C LEU A 79 6.83 -3.84 -4.71
N ALA A 80 6.42 -5.11 -4.60
CA ALA A 80 5.01 -5.45 -4.47
C ALA A 80 4.38 -4.87 -3.19
N ARG A 81 5.09 -4.91 -2.06
CA ARG A 81 4.65 -4.33 -0.79
C ARG A 81 4.54 -2.80 -0.88
N ALA A 82 5.53 -2.16 -1.50
CA ALA A 82 5.53 -0.71 -1.74
C ALA A 82 4.43 -0.27 -2.71
N VAL A 83 4.15 -1.05 -3.76
CA VAL A 83 3.01 -0.81 -4.67
C VAL A 83 1.69 -0.92 -3.93
N ALA A 84 1.52 -1.89 -3.04
CA ALA A 84 0.32 -2.00 -2.21
C ALA A 84 0.13 -0.75 -1.34
N ALA A 85 1.22 -0.23 -0.73
CA ALA A 85 1.19 0.97 0.09
C ALA A 85 0.88 2.22 -0.74
N TRP A 86 1.48 2.34 -1.92
CA TRP A 86 1.20 3.43 -2.86
C TRP A 86 -0.25 3.42 -3.35
N ARG A 87 -0.84 2.24 -3.58
CA ARG A 87 -2.26 2.13 -3.95
C ARG A 87 -3.18 2.49 -2.78
N GLN A 88 -2.75 2.22 -1.55
CA GLN A 88 -3.50 2.52 -0.35
C GLN A 88 -3.58 4.04 -0.07
N GLY A 89 -2.49 4.79 -0.27
CA GLY A 89 -2.50 6.24 -0.02
C GLY A 89 -1.36 7.04 -0.64
N GLY A 90 -0.91 6.64 -1.84
CA GLY A 90 0.10 7.34 -2.62
C GLY A 90 1.45 7.44 -1.91
N LEU A 91 2.08 8.62 -2.03
CA LEU A 91 3.38 8.88 -1.44
C LEU A 91 3.37 8.78 0.10
N GLU A 92 2.31 9.24 0.76
CA GLU A 92 2.14 9.11 2.21
C GLU A 92 1.97 7.64 2.63
N GLY A 93 1.21 6.86 1.85
CA GLY A 93 1.11 5.41 2.07
C GLY A 93 2.47 4.71 2.02
N LEU A 94 3.32 5.06 1.03
CA LEU A 94 4.68 4.57 0.94
C LEU A 94 5.55 5.02 2.13
N ALA A 95 5.47 6.29 2.52
CA ALA A 95 6.20 6.79 3.69
C ALA A 95 5.82 6.04 4.98
N VAL A 96 4.53 5.73 5.16
CA VAL A 96 4.03 4.97 6.31
C VAL A 96 4.51 3.51 6.33
N LEU A 97 4.74 2.93 5.16
CA LEU A 97 5.35 1.60 5.05
C LEU A 97 6.79 1.63 5.56
N GLU A 98 7.56 2.65 5.16
CA GLU A 98 9.03 2.67 5.26
C GLU A 98 9.58 3.34 6.51
N GLU A 99 8.96 4.43 6.96
CA GLU A 99 9.51 5.32 7.99
C GLU A 99 8.64 5.33 9.25
N PRO A 100 9.02 4.61 10.33
CA PRO A 100 8.47 4.89 11.64
C PRO A 100 8.84 6.32 12.07
N TRP A 101 7.90 7.01 12.70
CA TRP A 101 8.12 8.35 13.23
C TRP A 101 7.40 8.55 14.55
N ASP A 102 7.85 9.52 15.35
CA ASP A 102 7.23 9.84 16.64
C ASP A 102 6.21 10.97 16.49
N PRO A 103 4.89 10.68 16.57
CA PRO A 103 3.87 11.70 16.48
C PRO A 103 3.90 12.63 17.69
N PRO A 104 3.65 13.94 17.49
CA PRO A 104 3.39 14.83 18.61
C PRO A 104 2.13 14.36 19.34
N ALA A 105 2.01 14.76 20.60
CA ALA A 105 0.81 14.49 21.39
C ALA A 105 -0.45 14.92 20.65
N GLY A 106 -1.53 14.13 20.73
CA GLY A 106 -2.80 14.44 20.07
C GLY A 106 -3.48 13.25 19.41
N ARG A 107 -3.41 13.15 18.07
CA ARG A 107 -4.19 12.15 17.32
C ARG A 107 -3.78 10.72 17.70
N PHE A 108 -2.49 10.46 17.87
CA PHE A 108 -2.00 9.16 18.29
C PHE A 108 -2.51 8.76 19.69
N ASP A 109 -2.41 9.68 20.66
CA ASP A 109 -2.84 9.42 22.05
C ASP A 109 -4.34 9.12 22.18
N ARG A 110 -5.16 9.75 21.32
CA ARG A 110 -6.60 9.55 21.30
C ARG A 110 -7.03 8.23 20.68
N ALA A 111 -6.19 7.58 19.89
CA ALA A 111 -6.57 6.38 19.16
C ALA A 111 -6.83 5.17 20.06
N ARG A 112 -5.97 4.94 21.07
CA ARG A 112 -6.14 3.80 21.98
C ARG A 112 -7.48 3.88 22.78
N PRO A 113 -7.85 5.03 23.37
CA PRO A 113 -9.18 5.19 23.96
C PRO A 113 -10.35 4.96 22.99
N LEU A 114 -10.24 5.41 21.73
CA LEU A 114 -11.28 5.20 20.70
C LEU A 114 -11.46 3.72 20.38
N LEU A 115 -10.35 2.99 20.19
CA LEU A 115 -10.37 1.54 19.94
C LEU A 115 -11.02 0.80 21.12
N LEU A 116 -10.64 1.13 22.35
CA LEU A 116 -11.24 0.52 23.56
C LEU A 116 -12.74 0.82 23.69
N ALA A 117 -13.17 2.03 23.35
CA ALA A 117 -14.59 2.40 23.37
C ALA A 117 -15.43 1.68 22.30
N ALA A 118 -14.78 1.15 21.26
CA ALA A 118 -15.38 0.30 20.23
C ALA A 118 -15.25 -1.21 20.56
N ASP A 119 -15.02 -1.57 21.83
CA ASP A 119 -14.86 -2.94 22.31
C ASP A 119 -13.69 -3.73 21.67
N LEU A 120 -12.72 -3.03 21.07
CA LEU A 120 -11.47 -3.62 20.57
C LEU A 120 -10.45 -3.74 21.71
N PRO A 121 -9.51 -4.72 21.64
CA PRO A 121 -8.54 -4.91 22.70
C PRO A 121 -7.54 -3.75 22.79
N ALA A 122 -6.76 -3.71 23.87
CA ALA A 122 -5.69 -2.72 24.02
C ALA A 122 -4.55 -2.98 23.02
N PHE A 123 -4.47 -2.19 21.95
CA PHE A 123 -3.35 -2.21 21.01
C PHE A 123 -2.05 -1.73 21.69
N ARG A 124 -0.94 -2.37 21.32
CA ARG A 124 0.41 -2.05 21.82
C ARG A 124 1.03 -0.93 20.96
N PRO A 125 1.42 0.21 21.55
CA PRO A 125 2.02 1.31 20.82
C PRO A 125 3.52 1.13 20.59
N TRP A 126 4.01 1.63 19.45
CA TRP A 126 5.43 1.80 19.12
C TRP A 126 5.58 2.86 18.01
N HIS A 127 6.25 3.98 18.29
CA HIS A 127 6.27 5.15 17.39
C HIS A 127 4.86 5.51 16.91
N ASN A 128 4.65 5.69 15.61
CA ASN A 128 3.37 5.92 14.96
C ASN A 128 2.53 4.66 14.76
N ARG A 129 2.82 3.53 15.42
CA ARG A 129 2.18 2.23 15.17
C ARG A 129 1.42 1.74 16.39
N LEU A 130 0.24 1.17 16.15
CA LEU A 130 -0.58 0.46 17.12
C LEU A 130 -0.75 -0.98 16.62
N THR A 131 -0.21 -1.95 17.35
CA THR A 131 -0.27 -3.38 16.97
C THR A 131 -1.30 -4.11 17.82
N HIS A 132 -2.19 -4.86 17.16
CA HIS A 132 -3.17 -5.72 17.82
C HIS A 132 -2.43 -6.79 18.67
N PRO A 133 -2.90 -7.16 19.88
CA PRO A 133 -2.18 -8.08 20.77
C PRO A 133 -1.94 -9.48 20.20
N ARG A 134 -2.78 -9.95 19.27
CA ARG A 134 -2.56 -11.20 18.51
C ARG A 134 -1.55 -11.06 17.36
N GLY A 135 -1.07 -9.85 17.07
CA GLY A 135 -0.01 -9.61 16.09
C GLY A 135 -0.38 -9.82 14.61
N HIS A 136 -1.66 -9.84 14.25
CA HIS A 136 -2.11 -10.00 12.86
C HIS A 136 -2.59 -8.69 12.20
N VAL A 137 -2.78 -7.63 12.98
CA VAL A 137 -3.27 -6.32 12.53
C VAL A 137 -2.43 -5.22 13.16
N GLN A 138 -2.10 -4.20 12.37
CA GLN A 138 -1.41 -3.01 12.82
C GLN A 138 -1.98 -1.77 12.15
N LEU A 139 -2.26 -0.75 12.94
CA LEU A 139 -2.58 0.59 12.46
C LEU A 139 -1.32 1.44 12.48
N ARG A 140 -1.07 2.20 11.42
CA ARG A 140 0.05 3.14 11.34
C ARG A 140 -0.46 4.54 11.02
N LEU A 141 -0.06 5.53 11.81
CA LEU A 141 -0.44 6.92 11.61
C LEU A 141 0.50 7.57 10.58
N GLY A 142 -0.07 8.10 9.50
CA GLY A 142 0.64 8.91 8.50
C GLY A 142 0.87 10.35 8.96
N ARG A 143 1.77 11.05 8.26
CA ARG A 143 2.06 12.47 8.54
C ARG A 143 0.92 13.38 8.06
N ASP A 144 0.14 12.90 7.10
CA ASP A 144 -1.18 13.42 6.71
C ASP A 144 -2.28 13.22 7.78
N GLY A 145 -1.96 12.43 8.81
CA GLY A 145 -2.83 12.11 9.94
C GLY A 145 -3.81 10.97 9.69
N LEU A 146 -3.80 10.31 8.53
CA LEU A 146 -4.65 9.14 8.31
C LEU A 146 -4.08 7.91 9.01
N TRP A 147 -4.97 7.00 9.41
CA TRP A 147 -4.63 5.68 9.92
C TRP A 147 -4.64 4.69 8.77
N TYR A 148 -3.49 4.09 8.53
CA TYR A 148 -3.27 3.08 7.51
C TYR A 148 -3.28 1.70 8.16
N PRO A 149 -4.23 0.83 7.79
CA PRO A 149 -4.28 -0.52 8.33
C PRO A 149 -3.36 -1.47 7.55
N TYR A 150 -2.73 -2.36 8.29
CA TYR A 150 -1.80 -3.38 7.82
C TYR A 150 -2.17 -4.73 8.43
N GLU A 151 -1.95 -5.80 7.67
CA GLU A 151 -2.11 -7.19 8.12
C GLU A 151 -0.79 -7.95 8.03
N SER A 152 -0.60 -8.91 8.91
CA SER A 152 0.47 -9.91 8.80
C SER A 152 -0.02 -11.24 9.35
N GLU A 153 0.66 -12.33 8.98
CA GLU A 153 0.46 -13.59 9.70
C GLU A 153 0.89 -13.43 11.17
N PRO A 154 0.16 -14.02 12.14
CA PRO A 154 0.53 -13.93 13.55
C PRO A 154 1.99 -14.36 13.80
N GLY A 155 2.79 -13.48 14.38
CA GLY A 155 4.20 -13.75 14.68
C GLY A 155 5.19 -13.46 13.54
N HIS A 156 4.69 -12.97 12.40
CA HIS A 156 5.52 -12.50 11.29
C HIS A 156 5.55 -10.96 11.24
N ASP A 157 6.72 -10.42 10.89
CA ASP A 157 6.92 -8.98 10.71
C ASP A 157 6.70 -8.52 9.25
N ASP A 158 6.15 -9.40 8.40
CA ASP A 158 5.81 -9.12 7.01
C ASP A 158 4.46 -8.40 6.89
N TRP A 159 4.43 -7.14 7.31
CA TRP A 159 3.24 -6.29 7.27
C TRP A 159 2.87 -5.89 5.84
N TRP A 160 1.65 -6.23 5.42
CA TRP A 160 1.07 -5.87 4.13
C TRP A 160 0.01 -4.78 4.28
N PRO A 161 0.08 -3.69 3.48
CA PRO A 161 -0.96 -2.66 3.40
C PRO A 161 -2.31 -3.26 2.97
N ARG A 162 -3.39 -2.95 3.69
CA ARG A 162 -4.74 -3.47 3.42
C ARG A 162 -5.81 -2.40 3.66
N GLY A 163 -7.02 -2.58 3.15
CA GLY A 163 -8.13 -1.63 3.39
C GLY A 163 -7.87 -0.20 2.90
N THR A 164 -8.70 0.73 3.37
CA THR A 164 -8.63 2.16 3.02
C THR A 164 -8.18 2.98 4.23
N PRO A 165 -7.27 3.96 4.07
CA PRO A 165 -6.91 4.85 5.17
C PRO A 165 -8.09 5.69 5.67
N ASP A 166 -8.15 5.94 6.97
CA ASP A 166 -9.24 6.71 7.59
C ASP A 166 -8.71 7.70 8.64
N LEU A 167 -9.44 8.79 8.90
CA LEU A 167 -9.15 9.72 10.00
C LEU A 167 -9.40 9.07 11.37
N ASP A 168 -10.37 8.14 11.45
CA ASP A 168 -10.71 7.37 12.63
C ASP A 168 -10.00 6.00 12.61
N PRO A 169 -9.21 5.66 13.65
CA PRO A 169 -8.57 4.35 13.74
C PRO A 169 -9.57 3.17 13.72
N VAL A 170 -10.81 3.36 14.20
CA VAL A 170 -11.85 2.31 14.14
C VAL A 170 -12.38 2.14 12.71
N GLY A 171 -12.60 3.26 12.00
CA GLY A 171 -12.99 3.26 10.59
C GLY A 171 -11.95 2.55 9.70
N ALA A 172 -10.67 2.84 9.92
CA ALA A 172 -9.57 2.18 9.21
C ALA A 172 -9.60 0.66 9.37
N LEU A 173 -9.84 0.15 10.59
CA LEU A 173 -9.94 -1.30 10.83
C LEU A 173 -11.18 -1.92 10.19
N THR A 174 -12.29 -1.20 10.18
CA THR A 174 -13.55 -1.70 9.59
C THR A 174 -13.45 -1.88 8.07
N GLY A 175 -12.54 -1.14 7.42
CA GLY A 175 -12.21 -1.29 6.00
C GLY A 175 -11.32 -2.50 5.66
N LEU A 176 -10.85 -3.26 6.66
CA LEU A 176 -10.23 -4.57 6.45
C LEU A 176 -11.36 -5.58 6.20
N ASP A 177 -11.36 -6.18 5.02
CA ASP A 177 -12.45 -7.03 4.52
C ASP A 177 -12.91 -8.09 5.56
N PRO A 178 -14.22 -8.22 5.86
CA PRO A 178 -14.79 -9.23 6.77
C PRO A 178 -14.59 -10.70 6.33
N ALA A 179 -13.85 -10.98 5.26
CA ALA A 179 -13.53 -12.33 4.82
C ALA A 179 -12.72 -13.15 5.84
N GLY A 180 -12.02 -12.49 6.79
CA GLY A 180 -11.44 -13.16 7.96
C GLY A 180 -12.43 -13.37 9.12
N ALA A 181 -13.53 -12.61 9.16
CA ALA A 181 -14.57 -12.73 10.20
C ALA A 181 -15.57 -13.85 9.92
N LEU A 182 -15.69 -14.32 8.67
CA LEU A 182 -16.50 -15.50 8.33
C LEU A 182 -15.83 -16.82 8.73
N ASP A 183 -14.50 -16.86 8.84
CA ASP A 183 -13.77 -18.00 9.40
C ASP A 183 -13.88 -18.05 10.94
N ASP A 184 -14.02 -16.89 11.60
CA ASP A 184 -14.26 -16.78 13.05
C ASP A 184 -15.73 -17.08 13.45
N LEU A 185 -16.65 -17.23 12.49
CA LEU A 185 -18.05 -17.61 12.71
C LEU A 185 -18.35 -19.06 12.32
N GLY A 186 -17.43 -20.00 12.62
CA GLY A 186 -17.77 -21.40 12.92
C GLY A 186 -18.78 -22.09 12.01
N PHE A 187 -18.77 -21.84 10.70
CA PHE A 187 -19.63 -22.57 9.77
C PHE A 187 -18.94 -23.88 9.38
N MET A 188 -19.16 -24.93 10.17
CA MET A 188 -18.91 -26.29 9.70
C MET A 188 -20.04 -26.69 8.73
N PRO A 189 -19.75 -26.99 7.45
CA PRO A 189 -20.74 -27.60 6.58
C PRO A 189 -21.06 -29.03 7.09
N PRO A 190 -22.31 -29.51 6.95
CA PRO A 190 -22.65 -30.87 7.34
C PRO A 190 -21.94 -31.88 6.42
N GLU A 191 -21.24 -32.84 7.02
CA GLU A 191 -20.65 -33.97 6.29
C GLU A 191 -21.75 -34.80 5.60
N ALA A 192 -21.47 -35.17 4.35
CA ALA A 192 -22.31 -36.04 3.53
C ALA A 192 -21.78 -37.47 3.54
#